data_AF-R5VM60-F1
#
_entry.id   AF-R5VM60-F1
#
_cell.length_a   1.000
_cell.length_b   1.000
_cell.length_c   1.000
_cell.angle_alpha   90.00
_cell.angle_beta   90.00
_cell.angle_gamma   90.00
#
_symmetry.space_group_name_H-M   'P 1'
#
loop_
_entity.id
_entity.type
_entity.pdbx_description
1 polymer ?
#
loop_
_entity_poly.entity_id
_entity_poly.type
_entity_poly.pdbx_seq_one_letter_code
_entity_poly.pdbx_strand_id
1 'polypeptide(L)' 'MELEEIMKKLEETVEKMEQSPLTLQESYQCFSQGMELVKAGNEAVDQVEKKIKILTEGENPDE' A
#
# COMPACT_ATOMS: atom_id res chain seq x y z
N MET A 1 -3.86 -8.07 -3.14
CA MET A 1 -4.44 -7.13 -2.16
C MET A 1 -4.77 -5.90 -2.95
N GLU A 2 -6.00 -5.43 -2.84
CA GLU A 2 -6.38 -4.17 -3.48
C GLU A 2 -5.77 -2.99 -2.72
N LEU A 3 -5.55 -1.87 -3.42
CA LEU A 3 -4.95 -0.67 -2.83
C LEU A 3 -5.74 -0.20 -1.60
N GLU A 4 -7.07 -0.26 -1.66
CA GLU A 4 -7.96 0.11 -0.55
C GLU A 4 -7.74 -0.74 0.70
N GLU A 5 -7.52 -2.05 0.54
CA GLU A 5 -7.25 -2.94 1.67
C GLU A 5 -5.88 -2.65 2.32
N ILE A 6 -4.88 -2.30 1.50
CA ILE A 6 -3.54 -1.95 1.97
C ILE A 6 -3.60 -0.65 2.77
N MET A 7 -4.29 0.36 2.25
CA MET A 7 -4.48 1.65 2.94
C MET A 7 -5.19 1.47 4.28
N LYS A 8 -6.27 0.69 4.31
CA LYS A 8 -6.98 0.39 5.56
C LYS A 8 -6.09 -0.28 6.60
N LYS A 9 -5.29 -1.29 6.21
CA LYS A 9 -4.36 -1.95 7.13
C LYS A 9 -3.24 -1.02 7.62
N LEU A 10 -2.81 -0.08 6.77
CA LEU A 10 -1.82 0.91 7.15
C LEU A 10 -2.38 1.87 8.20
N GLU A 11 -3.62 2.35 8.02
CA GLU A 11 -4.34 3.16 9.01
C GLU A 11 -4.47 2.43 10.35
N GLU A 12 -4.93 1.17 10.34
CA GLU A 12 -5.03 0.35 11.55
C GLU A 12 -3.65 0.14 12.23
N THR A 13 -2.57 0.07 11.45
CA THR A 13 -1.21 -0.05 11.98
C THR A 13 -0.76 1.24 12.65
N VAL A 14 -1.05 2.39 12.04
CA VAL A 14 -0.75 3.72 12.60
C VAL A 14 -1.56 3.94 13.89
N GLU A 15 -2.86 3.65 13.89
CA GLU A 15 -3.71 3.76 15.09
C GLU A 15 -3.16 2.92 16.26
N LYS A 16 -2.70 1.69 15.99
CA LYS A 16 -2.05 0.86 17.02
C LYS A 16 -0.77 1.48 17.55
N MET A 17 0.03 2.11 16.69
CA MET A 17 1.26 2.80 17.10
C MET A 17 0.99 4.05 17.93
N GLU A 18 -0.13 4.73 17.70
CA GLU A 18 -0.57 5.88 18.49
C GLU A 18 -1.14 5.48 19.86
N GLN A 19 -1.69 4.27 19.98
CA GLN A 19 -2.20 3.75 21.25
C GLN A 19 -1.05 3.27 22.16
N SER A 20 -0.90 3.94 23.31
CA SER A 20 0.10 3.61 24.32
C SER A 20 -0.42 2.67 25.41
N PRO A 21 0.44 1.86 26.08
CA PRO A 21 1.86 1.64 25.78
C PRO A 21 2.10 0.34 25.00
N LEU A 22 2.71 0.45 23.82
CA LEU A 22 3.32 -0.68 23.12
C LEU A 22 4.70 -0.98 23.74
N THR A 23 5.04 -2.26 23.84
CA THR A 23 6.42 -2.67 24.13
C THR A 23 7.32 -2.40 22.92
N LEU A 24 8.64 -2.33 23.14
CA LEU A 24 9.61 -2.14 22.05
C LEU A 24 9.46 -3.19 20.93
N GLN A 25 9.17 -4.44 21.30
CA GLN A 25 8.96 -5.52 20.34
C GLN A 25 7.69 -5.30 19.50
N GLU A 26 6.59 -4.90 20.13
CA GLU A 26 5.34 -4.60 19.43
C GLU A 26 5.48 -3.38 18.51
N SER A 27 6.19 -2.34 18.97
CA SER A 27 6.53 -1.17 18.14
C SER A 27 7.35 -1.57 16.92
N TYR A 28 8.32 -2.47 17.09
CA TYR A 28 9.12 -2.98 15.96
C TYR A 28 8.27 -3.78 14.98
N GLN A 29 7.36 -4.64 15.48
CA GLN A 29 6.44 -5.41 14.64
C GLN A 29 5.49 -4.50 13.87
N CYS A 30 4.88 -3.51 14.52
CA CYS A 30 3.99 -2.55 13.87
C CYS A 30 4.74 -1.76 12.79
N PHE A 31 5.96 -1.30 13.09
CA PHE A 31 6.78 -0.58 12.11
C PHE A 31 7.16 -1.45 10.91
N SER A 32 7.62 -2.68 11.15
CA SER A 32 7.97 -3.63 10.07
C SER A 32 6.77 -3.93 9.19
N GLN A 33 5.60 -4.18 9.80
CA GLN A 33 4.35 -4.40 9.08
C GLN A 33 3.95 -3.17 8.26
N GLY A 34 4.07 -1.96 8.82
CA GLY A 34 3.82 -0.71 8.12
C GLY A 34 4.71 -0.54 6.89
N MET A 35 6.00 -0.86 7.00
CA MET A 35 6.93 -0.82 5.85
C MET A 35 6.54 -1.80 4.74
N GLU A 36 6.13 -3.01 5.08
CA GLU A 36 5.66 -4.01 4.10
C GLU A 36 4.39 -3.55 3.40
N LEU A 37 3.44 -2.97 4.13
CA LEU A 37 2.20 -2.42 3.59
C LEU A 37 2.47 -1.26 2.62
N VAL A 38 3.36 -0.33 2.98
CA VAL A 38 3.76 0.77 2.08
C VAL A 38 4.38 0.24 0.80
N LYS A 39 5.26 -0.76 0.89
CA LYS A 39 5.85 -1.40 -0.29
C LYS A 39 4.79 -2.03 -1.18
N ALA A 40 3.87 -2.81 -0.59
CA ALA A 40 2.77 -3.44 -1.33
C ALA A 40 1.84 -2.40 -1.97
N GLY A 41 1.60 -1.27 -1.30
CA GLY A 41 0.77 -0.18 -1.83
C GLY A 41 1.39 0.44 -3.09
N ASN A 42 2.70 0.71 -3.07
CA ASN A 42 3.41 1.21 -4.25
C ASN A 42 3.35 0.24 -5.42
N GLU A 43 3.49 -1.07 -5.16
CA GLU A 43 3.36 -2.10 -6.20
C GLU A 43 1.93 -2.16 -6.77
N ALA A 44 0.91 -2.02 -5.93
CA ALA A 44 -0.48 -1.99 -6.37
C ALA A 44 -0.77 -0.76 -7.25
N VAL A 45 -0.26 0.42 -6.89
CA VAL A 45 -0.39 1.65 -7.70
C VAL A 45 0.28 1.48 -9.06
N ASP A 46 1.53 1.01 -9.09
CA ASP A 46 2.25 0.76 -10.35
C ASP A 46 1.52 -0.22 -11.27
N GLN A 47 0.87 -1.25 -10.71
CA GLN A 47 0.04 -2.17 -11.50
C GLN A 47 -1.19 -1.49 -12.09
N VAL A 48 -1.85 -0.61 -11.34
CA VAL A 48 -3.00 0.15 -11.84
C VAL A 48 -2.57 1.12 -12.93
N GLU A 49 -1.47 1.85 -12.74
CA GLU A 49 -0.89 2.76 -13.74
C GLU A 49 -0.56 2.02 -15.04
N LYS A 50 0.08 0.85 -14.95
CA LYS A 50 0.37 0.01 -16.13
C LYS A 50 -0.88 -0.45 -16.86
N LYS A 51 -1.92 -0.85 -16.13
CA LYS A 51 -3.20 -1.27 -16.74
C LYS A 51 -3.88 -0.09 -17.45
N ILE A 52 -3.91 1.09 -16.82
CA ILE A 52 -4.43 2.31 -17.43
C ILE A 52 -3.64 2.62 -18.70
N LYS A 53 -2.30 2.59 -18.63
CA LYS A 53 -1.42 2.86 -19.78
C LYS A 53 -1.73 1.93 -20.96
N ILE A 54 -1.86 0.63 -20.73
CA ILE A 54 -2.20 -0.35 -21.79
C ILE A 54 -3.58 -0.05 -22.38
N LEU A 55 -4.58 0.30 -21.56
CA LEU A 55 -5.92 0.64 -22.03
C LEU A 55 -5.91 1.93 -22.87
N THR A 56 -5.15 2.94 -22.45
CA THR A 56 -5.03 4.22 -23.16
C THR A 56 -4.15 4.14 -24.41
N GLU A 57 -3.10 3.33 -24.41
CA GLU A 57 -2.23 3.11 -25.58
C GLU A 57 -2.87 2.13 -26.59
N GLY A 58 -3.76 1.25 -26.14
CA GLY A 58 -4.57 0.40 -27.01
C GLY A 58 -5.63 1.15 -27.82
N GLU A 59 -5.95 2.39 -27.45
CA GLU A 59 -6.89 3.27 -28.20
C GLU A 59 -6.23 4.05 -29.35
N ASN A 60 -4.90 3.99 -29.53
CA ASN A 60 -4.24 4.56 -30.71
C ASN A 60 -3.35 3.50 -31.41
N PRO A 61 -3.90 2.69 -32.33
CA PRO A 61 -3.09 1.85 -33.20
C PRO A 61 -2.32 2.64 -34.26
N ASP A 62 -2.76 3.84 -34.64
CA ASP A 62 -2.11 4.62 -35.71
C ASP A 62 -2.44 6.12 -35.58
N GLU A 63 -1.54 6.92 -35.01
CA GLU A 63 -1.16 8.28 -35.45
C GLU A 63 0.30 8.57 -35.07
#